data_AF-A0A838W384-F1
#
_entry.id   AF-A0A838W384-F1
#
_cell.length_a   1.000
_cell.length_b   1.000
_cell.length_c   1.000
_cell.angle_alpha   90.00
_cell.angle_beta   90.00
_cell.angle_gamma   90.00
#
_symmetry.space_group_name_H-M   'P 1'
#
loop_
_entity.id
_entity.type
_entity.pdbx_description
1 polymer ?
#
loop_
_entity_poly.entity_id
_entity_poly.type
_entity_poly.pdbx_seq_one_letter_code
_entity_poly.pdbx_strand_id
1 'polypeptide(L)'
;MKKIKRRIVRIAFVAEIMLVSFYYFFGSHGLQALRALSSSNKELLSAIEILEQETNALKHELAEWKTDTFYKEKQAREKLQLAYANEDIYFLPS
;
A
#
# COMPACT_ATOMS: atom_id res chain seq x y z
N MET A 1 33.05 -50.77 21.75
CA MET A 1 32.54 -50.41 20.40
C MET A 1 31.03 -50.14 20.32
N LYS A 2 30.12 -51.00 20.83
CA LYS A 2 28.65 -50.80 20.72
C LYS A 2 28.12 -49.47 21.31
N LYS A 3 28.63 -49.04 22.48
CA LYS A 3 28.22 -47.77 23.14
C LYS A 3 28.66 -46.51 22.37
N ILE A 4 29.82 -46.56 21.71
CA ILE A 4 30.34 -45.47 20.86
C ILE A 4 29.50 -45.33 19.59
N LYS A 5 29.20 -46.45 18.91
CA LYS A 5 28.29 -46.44 17.75
C LYS A 5 26.92 -45.85 18.09
N ARG A 6 26.34 -46.23 19.24
CA ARG A 6 25.05 -45.67 19.71
C ARG A 6 25.13 -44.17 20.00
N ARG A 7 26.25 -43.66 20.53
CA ARG A 7 26.46 -42.21 20.74
C ARG A 7 26.57 -41.45 19.42
N ILE A 8 27.32 -41.98 18.45
CA ILE A 8 27.49 -41.37 17.14
C ILE A 8 26.15 -41.26 16.42
N VAL A 9 25.35 -42.35 16.41
CA VAL A 9 24.01 -42.32 15.79
C VAL A 9 23.10 -41.31 16.46
N ARG A 10 23.11 -41.20 17.80
CA ARG A 10 22.31 -40.20 18.51
C ARG A 10 22.73 -38.77 18.17
N ILE A 11 24.03 -38.50 18.07
CA ILE A 11 24.53 -37.17 17.69
C ILE A 11 24.16 -36.83 16.25
N ALA A 12 24.31 -37.79 15.32
CA ALA A 12 23.91 -37.61 13.93
C ALA A 12 22.41 -37.28 13.81
N PHE A 13 21.56 -37.98 14.55
CA PHE A 13 20.12 -37.72 14.56
C PHE A 13 19.76 -36.33 15.09
N VAL A 14 20.42 -35.90 16.17
CA VAL A 14 20.22 -34.55 16.72
C VAL A 14 20.74 -33.48 15.77
N ALA A 15 21.87 -33.72 15.11
CA ALA A 15 22.42 -32.80 14.11
C ALA A 15 21.49 -32.67 12.89
N GLU A 16 20.89 -33.77 12.44
CA GLU A 16 19.93 -33.77 11.32
C GLU A 16 18.67 -32.98 11.65
N ILE A 17 18.09 -33.19 12.84
CA ILE A 17 16.94 -32.40 13.31
C ILE A 17 17.30 -30.91 13.40
N MET A 18 18.50 -30.58 13.89
CA MET A 18 18.98 -29.20 13.95
C MET A 18 19.13 -28.58 12.56
N LEU A 19 19.68 -29.33 11.60
CA LEU A 19 19.85 -28.89 10.22
C LEU A 19 18.50 -28.62 9.56
N VAL A 20 17.56 -29.56 9.66
CA VAL A 20 16.21 -29.40 9.10
C VAL A 20 15.50 -28.21 9.74
N SER A 21 15.58 -28.07 11.07
CA SER A 21 15.00 -26.93 11.78
C SER A 21 15.62 -25.62 11.31
N PHE A 22 16.94 -25.54 11.21
CA PHE A 22 17.63 -24.34 10.74
C PHE A 22 17.20 -23.95 9.32
N TYR A 23 17.18 -24.90 8.38
CA TYR A 23 16.69 -24.66 7.02
C TYR A 23 15.21 -24.25 6.99
N TYR A 24 14.38 -24.80 7.88
CA TYR A 24 12.97 -24.44 7.95
C TYR A 24 12.73 -23.02 8.51
N PHE A 25 13.51 -22.60 9.50
CA PHE A 25 13.40 -21.28 10.12
C PHE A 25 14.14 -20.16 9.36
N PHE A 26 15.31 -20.44 8.78
CA PHE A 26 16.19 -19.48 8.10
C PHE A 26 16.26 -19.67 6.58
N GLY A 27 15.64 -20.69 6.02
CA GLY A 27 15.57 -20.87 4.58
C GLY A 27 14.79 -19.73 3.92
N SER A 28 15.24 -19.31 2.75
CA SER A 28 14.62 -18.25 1.93
C SER A 28 13.16 -18.51 1.53
N HIS A 29 12.67 -19.74 1.75
CA HIS A 29 11.31 -20.20 1.46
C HIS A 29 10.55 -20.62 2.73
N GLY A 30 11.12 -20.37 3.91
CA GLY A 30 10.53 -20.75 5.20
C GLY A 30 9.46 -19.78 5.71
N LEU A 31 9.08 -19.94 6.98
CA LEU A 31 8.05 -19.14 7.66
C LEU A 31 8.23 -17.61 7.54
N GLN A 32 9.48 -17.13 7.46
CA GLN A 32 9.77 -15.71 7.29
C GLN A 32 9.34 -15.19 5.92
N ALA A 33 9.55 -15.97 4.85
CA ALA A 33 9.13 -15.59 3.50
C ALA A 33 7.60 -15.51 3.41
N LEU A 34 6.90 -16.44 4.06
CA LEU A 34 5.44 -16.43 4.12
C LEU A 34 4.89 -15.18 4.85
N ARG A 35 5.55 -14.78 5.95
CA ARG A 35 5.19 -13.55 6.69
C ARG A 35 5.50 -12.30 5.89
N ALA A 36 6.65 -12.23 5.23
CA ALA A 36 7.02 -11.10 4.38
C ALA A 36 6.01 -10.95 3.23
N LEU A 37 5.67 -12.06 2.55
CA LEU A 37 4.71 -12.07 1.46
C LEU A 37 3.30 -11.64 1.93
N SER A 38 2.87 -12.09 3.11
CA SER A 38 1.60 -11.66 3.70
C SER A 38 1.59 -10.17 4.05
N SER A 39 2.71 -9.62 4.52
CA SER A 39 2.84 -8.18 4.81
C SER A 39 2.73 -7.36 3.53
N SER A 40 3.49 -7.72 2.50
CA SER A 40 3.44 -7.03 1.20
C SER A 40 2.07 -7.12 0.54
N ASN A 41 1.38 -8.27 0.67
CA ASN A 41 0.02 -8.40 0.15
C ASN A 41 -0.96 -7.47 0.88
N LYS A 42 -0.84 -7.37 2.21
CA LYS A 42 -1.66 -6.45 3.02
C LYS A 42 -1.40 -4.98 2.68
N GLU A 43 -0.15 -4.59 2.47
CA GLU A 43 0.22 -3.24 2.04
C GLU A 43 -0.35 -2.90 0.66
N LEU A 44 -0.23 -3.82 -0.30
CA LEU A 44 -0.80 -3.64 -1.65
C LEU A 44 -2.32 -3.53 -1.61
N LEU A 45 -3.01 -4.35 -0.83
CA LEU A 45 -4.46 -4.26 -0.66
C LEU A 45 -4.89 -2.94 -0.03
N SER A 46 -4.16 -2.46 0.98
CA SER A 46 -4.42 -1.15 1.58
C SER A 46 -4.21 -0.02 0.58
N ALA A 47 -3.18 -0.10 -0.27
CA ALA A 47 -2.94 0.91 -1.30
C ALA A 47 -4.05 0.91 -2.36
N ILE A 48 -4.54 -0.27 -2.75
CA ILE A 48 -5.69 -0.39 -3.66
C ILE A 48 -6.93 0.26 -3.05
N GLU A 49 -7.23 -0.01 -1.78
CA GLU A 49 -8.40 0.56 -1.11
C GLU A 49 -8.34 2.10 -1.05
N ILE A 50 -7.17 2.66 -0.74
CA ILE A 50 -6.97 4.12 -0.75
C ILE A 50 -7.20 4.70 -2.14
N LEU A 51 -6.63 4.09 -3.19
CA LEU A 51 -6.79 4.53 -4.56
C LEU A 51 -8.24 4.42 -5.05
N GLU A 52 -8.97 3.39 -4.63
CA GLU A 52 -10.40 3.26 -4.92
C GLU A 52 -11.23 4.37 -4.24
N GLN A 53 -10.89 4.72 -3.00
CA GLN A 53 -11.52 5.84 -2.30
C GLN A 53 -11.24 7.18 -3.00
N GLU A 54 -9.98 7.45 -3.37
CA GLU A 54 -9.60 8.68 -4.07
C GLU A 54 -10.29 8.78 -5.44
N THR A 55 -10.32 7.69 -6.21
CA THR A 55 -10.99 7.70 -7.52
C THR A 55 -12.50 7.89 -7.40
N ASN A 56 -13.14 7.35 -6.36
CA ASN A 56 -14.56 7.59 -6.10
C ASN A 56 -14.81 9.04 -5.66
N ALA A 57 -13.96 9.62 -4.82
CA ALA A 57 -14.05 11.04 -4.43
C ALA A 57 -13.90 11.96 -5.66
N LEU A 58 -12.89 11.71 -6.51
CA LEU A 58 -12.67 12.44 -7.76
C LEU A 58 -13.84 12.31 -8.73
N LYS A 59 -14.44 11.12 -8.84
CA LYS A 59 -15.65 10.92 -9.66
C LYS A 59 -16.84 11.71 -9.12
N HIS A 60 -17.00 11.78 -7.80
CA HIS A 60 -18.04 12.56 -7.17
C HIS A 60 -17.84 14.06 -7.44
N GLU A 61 -16.63 14.58 -7.22
CA GLU A 61 -16.30 15.98 -7.51
C GLU A 61 -16.51 16.31 -9.00
N LEU A 62 -16.12 15.40 -9.90
CA LEU A 62 -16.30 15.58 -11.33
C LEU A 62 -17.78 15.51 -11.75
N ALA A 63 -18.60 14.73 -11.05
CA ALA A 63 -20.04 14.72 -11.24
C ALA A 63 -20.64 16.06 -10.79
N GLU A 64 -20.28 16.55 -9.60
CA GLU A 64 -20.71 17.87 -9.10
C GLU A 64 -20.33 19.01 -10.05
N TRP A 65 -19.09 18.99 -10.56
CA TRP A 65 -18.61 19.97 -11.56
C TRP A 65 -19.36 19.91 -12.90
N LYS A 66 -19.90 18.74 -13.27
CA LYS A 66 -20.65 18.56 -14.52
C LYS A 66 -22.12 18.90 -14.39
N THR A 67 -22.72 18.68 -13.22
CA THR A 67 -24.15 18.92 -13.00
C THR A 67 -24.48 20.35 -12.61
N ASP A 68 -23.52 21.11 -12.07
CA ASP A 68 -23.80 22.45 -11.54
C ASP A 68 -22.91 23.54 -12.14
N THR A 69 -23.44 24.24 -13.16
CA THR A 69 -22.79 25.38 -13.83
C THR A 69 -22.43 26.50 -12.86
N PHE A 70 -23.23 26.68 -11.80
CA PHE A 70 -22.99 27.69 -10.76
C PHE A 70 -21.79 27.33 -9.88
N TYR A 71 -21.60 26.05 -9.56
CA TYR A 71 -20.45 25.59 -8.78
C TYR A 71 -19.13 25.75 -9.55
N LYS A 72 -19.16 25.49 -10.86
CA LYS A 72 -18.01 25.68 -11.76
C LYS A 72 -17.58 27.16 -11.85
N GLU A 73 -18.55 28.06 -11.95
CA GLU A 73 -18.32 29.51 -11.98
C GLU A 73 -17.81 30.04 -10.63
N LYS A 74 -18.35 29.54 -9.52
CA LYS A 74 -17.90 29.88 -8.16
C LYS A 74 -16.44 29.49 -7.94
N GLN A 75 -16.04 28.25 -8.27
CA GLN A 75 -14.65 27.82 -8.11
C GLN A 75 -13.69 28.59 -9.04
N ALA A 76 -14.11 28.89 -10.28
CA ALA A 76 -13.30 29.69 -11.20
C ALA A 76 -13.07 31.13 -10.69
N ARG A 77 -14.10 31.77 -10.12
CA ARG A 77 -13.98 33.12 -9.58
C ARG A 77 -13.28 33.19 -8.22
N GLU A 78 -13.60 32.28 -7.29
CA GLU A 78 -13.09 32.34 -5.92
C GLU A 78 -11.68 31.74 -5.78
N LYS A 79 -11.40 30.61 -6.43
CA LYS A 79 -10.10 29.92 -6.28
C LYS A 79 -9.08 30.27 -7.35
N LEU A 80 -9.55 30.51 -8.58
CA LEU A 80 -8.68 30.76 -9.73
C LEU A 80 -8.64 32.23 -10.16
N GLN A 81 -9.50 33.09 -9.57
CA GLN A 81 -9.64 34.51 -9.91
C GLN A 81 -9.83 34.75 -11.42
N LEU A 82 -10.46 33.80 -12.12
CA LEU A 82 -10.68 33.89 -13.56
C LEU A 82 -11.96 34.69 -13.83
N ALA A 83 -11.85 35.74 -14.65
CA ALA A 83 -12.99 36.41 -15.28
C ALA A 83 -13.31 35.79 -16.65
N TYR A 84 -14.53 36.01 -17.13
CA TYR A 84 -14.84 35.78 -18.54
C TYR A 84 -13.92 36.64 -19.42
N ALA A 85 -13.58 36.13 -20.61
CA ALA A 85 -12.67 36.81 -21.54
C ALA A 85 -13.14 38.23 -21.96
N ASN A 86 -14.40 38.59 -21.67
CA ASN A 86 -15.01 39.88 -21.99
C ASN A 86 -15.46 40.65 -20.71
N GLU A 87 -15.01 40.27 -19.52
CA GLU A 87 -15.28 40.99 -18.26
C GLU A 87 -14.02 41.70 -17.74
N ASP A 88 -14.13 43.00 -17.49
CA ASP A 88 -13.07 43.79 -16.82
C ASP A 88 -13.23 43.69 -15.30
N ILE A 89 -12.23 43.11 -14.61
CA ILE A 89 -12.19 43.05 -13.14
C ILE A 89 -11.59 44.34 -12.59
N TYR A 90 -12.37 45.12 -11.85
CA TYR A 90 -11.88 46.28 -11.11
C TYR A 90 -11.47 45.88 -9.69
N PHE A 91 -10.16 45.93 -9.41
CA PHE A 91 -9.63 45.80 -8.05
C PHE A 91 -9.62 47.19 -7.39
N LEU A 92 -10.41 47.37 -6.33
CA LEU A 92 -10.33 48.55 -5.48
C LEU A 92 -9.21 48.35 -4.45
N PRO A 93 -8.19 49.24 -4.38
CA PRO A 93 -7.18 49.19 -3.33
C PRO A 93 -7.82 49.54 -1.99
N SER A 94 -7.67 48.65 -1.01
CA SER A 94 -7.99 48.88 0.40
C SER A 94 -6.91 49.72 1.08
#